data_AF-A0A534J0Q4-F1
#
_entry.id   AF-A0A534J0Q4-F1
#
_cell.length_a   1.000
_cell.length_b   1.000
_cell.length_c   1.000
_cell.angle_alpha   90.00
_cell.angle_beta   90.00
_cell.angle_gamma   90.00
#
_symmetry.space_group_name_H-M   'P 1'
#
loop_
_entity.id
_entity.type
_entity.pdbx_description
1 polymer ?
#
loop_
_entity_poly.entity_id
_entity_poly.type
_entity_poly.pdbx_seq_one_letter_code
_entity_poly.pdbx_strand_id
1 'polypeptide(L)'
;MEDGPGARANLAKAAVALTVLSLLPVALSGSAPSHASAGLRPISFAMQPESSAGVFPWSSPLFAAFRYDRGQVLGTYVQFAYDASTGTMKSILGLAGNAPVLYVGSIRIGAFAPSRGAHAIGSTFEAQGYLVTITAHDDPTVLIEIRTDVARTATIELPAGATNVSLQTAPGSWPASSVSYSVGDEQARFLLGAGTFSVNGIQILAKMADSDLLLFKSVPPLTANRAEWLALLDAIGAGHIVAELDLVATTDGQWVQNVAQYRIGVAGWALAVQPGRAAIQVDSLLPGGAVVLLAFDTATMPFNAPTQLRVRANAGDVNRTESPLSLFLTNEMGGGGASYSVLSFPGTVVALYLPSLAAVSVEVVSTPPAAPSSGFQAGSEVAMIAALAIVSVAAARMLRRRGP
;
A
#
# COMPACT_ATOMS: atom_id res chain seq x y z
N MET A 1 -16.83 -7.79 -71.21
CA MET A 1 -17.63 -7.39 -70.04
C MET A 1 -17.67 -8.61 -69.12
N GLU A 2 -16.82 -8.61 -68.09
CA GLU A 2 -16.94 -9.39 -66.86
C GLU A 2 -15.90 -8.79 -65.89
N ASP A 3 -16.40 -8.10 -64.87
CA ASP A 3 -15.59 -7.46 -63.83
C ASP A 3 -15.08 -8.54 -62.86
N GLY A 4 -13.76 -8.71 -62.78
CA GLY A 4 -13.12 -9.67 -61.89
C GLY A 4 -13.14 -9.24 -60.41
N PRO A 5 -13.34 -10.15 -59.44
CA PRO A 5 -13.41 -9.87 -58.00
C PRO A 5 -12.15 -9.25 -57.37
N GLY A 6 -11.02 -9.22 -58.10
CA GLY A 6 -9.73 -8.72 -57.61
C GLY A 6 -9.59 -7.20 -57.58
N ALA A 7 -10.41 -6.45 -58.33
CA ALA A 7 -10.28 -4.98 -58.39
C ALA A 7 -10.84 -4.29 -57.13
N ARG A 8 -11.86 -4.87 -56.48
CA ARG A 8 -12.48 -4.32 -55.26
C ARG A 8 -11.69 -4.65 -53.98
N ALA A 9 -10.95 -5.76 -53.94
CA ALA A 9 -10.12 -6.13 -52.79
C ALA A 9 -8.85 -5.25 -52.64
N ASN A 10 -8.34 -4.70 -53.74
CA ASN A 10 -7.15 -3.85 -53.74
C ASN A 10 -7.45 -2.37 -53.39
N LEU A 11 -8.68 -1.90 -53.64
CA LEU A 11 -9.13 -0.56 -53.26
C LEU A 11 -9.42 -0.44 -51.75
N ALA A 12 -9.90 -1.52 -51.11
CA ALA A 12 -10.09 -1.60 -49.66
C ALA A 12 -8.75 -1.59 -48.89
N LYS A 13 -7.67 -2.16 -49.45
CA LYS A 13 -6.32 -2.10 -48.86
C LYS A 13 -5.65 -0.72 -49.02
N ALA A 14 -5.98 0.04 -50.07
CA ALA A 14 -5.45 1.38 -50.28
C ALA A 14 -6.07 2.43 -49.35
N ALA A 15 -7.35 2.26 -48.96
CA ALA A 15 -8.03 3.17 -48.03
C ALA A 15 -7.53 3.04 -46.57
N VAL A 16 -7.04 1.85 -46.17
CA VAL A 16 -6.48 1.63 -44.81
C VAL A 16 -5.06 2.19 -44.68
N ALA A 17 -4.30 2.29 -45.78
CA ALA A 17 -2.94 2.84 -45.76
C ALA A 17 -2.91 4.38 -45.66
N LEU A 18 -3.97 5.08 -46.11
CA LEU A 18 -4.04 6.54 -46.11
C LEU A 18 -4.51 7.14 -44.78
N THR A 19 -5.20 6.38 -43.92
CA THR A 19 -5.59 6.81 -42.56
C THR A 19 -4.45 6.68 -41.55
N VAL A 20 -3.43 5.88 -41.83
CA VAL A 20 -2.26 5.70 -40.92
C VAL A 20 -1.24 6.83 -41.08
N LEU A 21 -1.27 7.57 -42.20
CA LEU A 21 -0.32 8.65 -42.53
C LEU A 21 -0.73 10.04 -42.02
N SER A 22 -1.94 10.21 -41.47
CA SER A 22 -2.43 11.49 -40.92
C SER A 22 -2.21 11.68 -39.42
N LEU A 23 -1.52 10.74 -38.73
CA LEU A 23 -1.31 10.78 -37.27
C LEU A 23 0.15 11.00 -36.83
N LEU A 24 1.04 11.44 -37.73
CA LEU A 24 2.39 11.89 -37.37
C LEU A 24 2.55 13.34 -37.82
N PRO A 25 2.30 14.32 -36.93
CA PRO A 25 3.43 14.94 -36.23
C PRO A 25 3.10 15.61 -34.86
N VAL A 26 3.58 15.07 -33.73
CA VAL A 26 4.02 15.87 -32.55
C VAL A 26 5.07 15.06 -31.78
N ALA A 27 6.28 14.98 -32.30
CA ALA A 27 7.43 14.52 -31.54
C ALA A 27 8.69 15.11 -32.16
N LEU A 28 9.04 16.34 -31.78
CA LEU A 28 10.38 16.93 -31.94
C LEU A 28 10.38 18.37 -31.39
N SER A 29 10.73 18.52 -30.10
CA SER A 29 11.36 19.70 -29.44
C SER A 29 11.13 19.58 -27.92
N GLY A 30 12.12 19.70 -27.01
CA GLY A 30 13.53 19.99 -27.19
C GLY A 30 14.34 19.71 -25.91
N SER A 31 15.61 19.38 -26.14
CA SER A 31 16.82 19.85 -25.43
C SER A 31 16.85 19.99 -23.89
N ALA A 32 17.68 19.16 -23.25
CA ALA A 32 18.34 19.44 -21.98
C ALA A 32 19.55 20.38 -22.15
N PRO A 33 19.99 21.05 -21.07
CA PRO A 33 21.42 21.14 -20.79
C PRO A 33 21.77 20.76 -19.34
N SER A 34 23.03 20.39 -19.17
CA SER A 34 23.68 19.92 -17.96
C SER A 34 24.46 21.02 -17.20
N HIS A 35 24.69 20.74 -15.91
CA HIS A 35 25.67 21.30 -14.95
C HIS A 35 25.36 22.63 -14.22
N ALA A 36 25.26 22.56 -12.88
CA ALA A 36 26.18 23.22 -11.95
C ALA A 36 25.96 22.74 -10.49
N SER A 37 27.06 22.66 -9.74
CA SER A 37 27.21 22.08 -8.41
C SER A 37 26.97 23.07 -7.26
N ALA A 38 26.77 22.48 -6.08
CA ALA A 38 27.15 22.96 -4.74
C ALA A 38 26.37 24.14 -4.13
N GLY A 39 25.63 23.81 -3.07
CA GLY A 39 25.09 24.76 -2.11
C GLY A 39 24.43 24.04 -0.94
N LEU A 40 25.18 23.21 -0.20
CA LEU A 40 24.77 22.80 1.14
C LEU A 40 24.58 24.08 1.97
N ARG A 41 23.34 24.32 2.42
CA ARG A 41 23.04 25.24 3.51
C ARG A 41 22.33 24.51 4.64
N PRO A 42 22.56 24.91 5.90
CA PRO A 42 22.15 24.14 7.06
C PRO A 42 20.73 24.48 7.50
N ILE A 43 20.08 23.46 8.08
CA ILE A 43 19.10 23.50 9.19
C ILE A 43 17.74 24.13 8.89
N SER A 44 16.67 23.35 9.12
CA SER A 44 15.61 23.66 10.09
C SER A 44 14.66 22.48 10.23
N PHE A 45 14.61 21.86 11.41
CA PHE A 45 13.43 21.09 11.82
C PHE A 45 12.30 22.08 12.05
N ALA A 46 11.64 22.49 10.97
CA ALA A 46 10.30 23.03 11.08
C ALA A 46 9.39 21.81 11.28
N MET A 47 8.68 21.75 12.41
CA MET A 47 7.42 21.02 12.45
C MET A 47 6.64 21.45 11.22
N GLN A 48 6.36 20.49 10.35
CA GLN A 48 5.49 20.69 9.20
C GLN A 48 4.19 21.29 9.77
N PRO A 49 3.72 22.44 9.25
CA PRO A 49 2.48 23.02 9.73
C PRO A 49 1.38 21.97 9.58
N GLU A 50 0.54 21.82 10.60
CA GLU A 50 -0.81 21.29 10.48
C GLU A 50 -1.60 22.17 9.50
N SER A 51 -1.31 22.08 8.20
CA SER A 51 -2.07 22.72 7.13
C SER A 51 -1.75 21.95 5.85
N SER A 52 -2.61 21.11 5.32
CA SER A 52 -4.05 21.18 5.23
C SER A 52 -4.71 19.92 5.80
N ALA A 53 -5.69 20.12 6.68
CA ALA A 53 -6.78 19.17 6.89
C ALA A 53 -7.58 19.07 5.58
N GLY A 54 -7.04 18.34 4.62
CA GLY A 54 -7.78 17.87 3.45
C GLY A 54 -8.70 16.78 3.93
N VAL A 55 -10.00 17.08 4.05
CA VAL A 55 -11.02 16.03 3.88
C VAL A 55 -10.83 15.54 2.45
N PHE A 56 -10.03 14.50 2.23
CA PHE A 56 -9.82 13.94 0.91
C PHE A 56 -11.16 13.31 0.48
N PRO A 57 -11.80 13.80 -0.59
CA PRO A 57 -13.19 13.48 -0.91
C PRO A 57 -13.36 12.10 -1.59
N TRP A 58 -12.30 11.31 -1.66
CA TRP A 58 -12.26 10.07 -2.42
C TRP A 58 -11.67 8.95 -1.58
N SER A 59 -12.19 7.73 -1.77
CA SER A 59 -11.71 6.52 -1.13
C SER A 59 -10.66 5.82 -2.01
N SER A 60 -9.55 5.41 -1.41
CA SER A 60 -8.63 4.45 -2.00
C SER A 60 -9.05 3.05 -1.60
N PRO A 61 -8.80 2.01 -2.42
CA PRO A 61 -8.94 0.63 -1.97
C PRO A 61 -8.07 0.26 -0.75
N LEU A 62 -7.07 1.09 -0.43
CA LEU A 62 -6.16 0.90 0.71
C LEU A 62 -6.70 1.50 2.01
N PHE A 63 -7.22 2.72 1.94
CA PHE A 63 -7.75 3.46 3.08
C PHE A 63 -8.68 4.57 2.59
N ALA A 64 -9.53 5.06 3.48
CA ALA A 64 -10.38 6.21 3.22
C ALA A 64 -10.26 7.22 4.36
N ALA A 65 -11.23 8.13 4.50
CA ALA A 65 -11.20 9.17 5.52
C ALA A 65 -12.29 8.96 6.57
N PHE A 66 -11.93 9.17 7.83
CA PHE A 66 -12.89 9.21 8.91
C PHE A 66 -13.63 10.54 8.98
N ARG A 67 -14.88 10.45 9.44
CA ARG A 67 -15.63 11.56 9.99
C ARG A 67 -15.91 11.27 11.46
N TYR A 68 -15.69 12.26 12.32
CA TYR A 68 -16.00 12.17 13.73
C TYR A 68 -17.04 13.23 14.12
N ASP A 69 -18.21 12.79 14.58
CA ASP A 69 -19.27 13.67 15.10
C ASP A 69 -19.90 13.05 16.35
N ARG A 70 -20.02 13.84 17.42
CA ARG A 70 -20.75 13.50 18.66
C ARG A 70 -20.53 12.06 19.16
N GLY A 71 -19.28 11.62 19.22
CA GLY A 71 -18.93 10.28 19.72
C GLY A 71 -19.16 9.14 18.72
N GLN A 72 -19.39 9.43 17.45
CA GLN A 72 -19.47 8.45 16.36
C GLN A 72 -18.31 8.69 15.38
N VAL A 73 -17.55 7.63 15.10
CA VAL A 73 -16.48 7.62 14.12
C VAL A 73 -16.96 6.80 12.93
N LEU A 74 -17.07 7.46 11.78
CA LEU A 74 -17.64 6.93 10.56
C LEU A 74 -16.60 6.95 9.43
N GLY A 75 -16.18 5.76 9.00
CA GLY A 75 -15.30 5.56 7.85
C GLY A 75 -16.00 4.77 6.75
N THR A 76 -15.25 4.54 5.67
CA THR A 76 -15.66 3.68 4.54
C THR A 76 -15.50 2.20 4.89
N TYR A 77 -14.44 1.88 5.62
CA TYR A 77 -14.07 0.51 5.99
C TYR A 77 -14.34 0.22 7.45
N VAL A 78 -14.28 1.24 8.31
CA VAL A 78 -14.40 1.07 9.76
C VAL A 78 -15.45 2.01 10.35
N GLN A 79 -16.24 1.52 11.30
CA GLN A 79 -17.12 2.36 12.10
C GLN A 79 -17.08 1.94 13.57
N PHE A 80 -17.18 2.92 14.47
CA PHE A 80 -17.29 2.66 15.90
C PHE A 80 -17.84 3.88 16.66
N ALA A 81 -18.33 3.64 17.86
CA ALA A 81 -18.66 4.70 18.81
C ALA A 81 -17.47 4.94 19.75
N TYR A 82 -17.22 6.19 20.08
CA TYR A 82 -16.17 6.64 21.00
C TYR A 82 -16.76 7.49 22.12
N ASP A 83 -16.50 7.10 23.37
CA ASP A 83 -16.87 7.88 24.55
C ASP A 83 -15.68 8.73 25.00
N ALA A 84 -15.73 10.02 24.67
CA ALA A 84 -14.68 10.97 25.00
C ALA A 84 -14.47 11.20 26.50
N SER A 85 -15.43 10.83 27.36
CA SER A 85 -15.28 10.97 28.80
C SER A 85 -14.47 9.83 29.44
N THR A 86 -14.49 8.65 28.81
CA THR A 86 -13.86 7.44 29.35
C THR A 86 -12.79 6.83 28.46
N GLY A 87 -12.62 7.32 27.23
CA GLY A 87 -11.73 6.71 26.24
C GLY A 87 -12.24 5.36 25.71
N THR A 88 -13.51 5.02 25.93
CA THR A 88 -14.06 3.71 25.56
C THR A 88 -14.43 3.69 24.09
N MET A 89 -13.90 2.72 23.34
CA MET A 89 -14.36 2.38 21.99
C MET A 89 -15.44 1.30 22.08
N LYS A 90 -16.52 1.43 21.31
CA LYS A 90 -17.63 0.47 21.29
C LYS A 90 -18.05 0.14 19.86
N SER A 91 -18.49 -1.08 19.66
CA SER A 91 -19.02 -1.57 18.40
C SER A 91 -18.07 -1.32 17.24
N ILE A 92 -16.86 -1.87 17.31
CA ILE A 92 -15.87 -1.74 16.23
C ILE A 92 -16.29 -2.68 15.10
N LEU A 93 -16.79 -2.07 14.02
CA LEU A 93 -17.31 -2.71 12.83
C LEU A 93 -16.29 -2.63 11.70
N GLY A 94 -16.05 -3.76 11.03
CA GLY A 94 -15.51 -3.78 9.67
C GLY A 94 -16.64 -3.76 8.65
N LEU A 95 -16.51 -2.93 7.61
CA LEU A 95 -17.52 -2.73 6.59
C LEU A 95 -17.12 -3.38 5.27
N ALA A 96 -18.02 -4.19 4.71
CA ALA A 96 -17.94 -4.67 3.33
C ALA A 96 -19.33 -4.65 2.70
N GLY A 97 -19.58 -3.66 1.83
CA GLY A 97 -20.90 -3.46 1.24
C GLY A 97 -21.97 -3.22 2.29
N ASN A 98 -23.06 -3.99 2.24
CA ASN A 98 -24.22 -3.84 3.13
C ASN A 98 -24.20 -4.76 4.37
N ALA A 99 -23.14 -5.57 4.55
CA ALA A 99 -23.06 -6.55 5.63
C ALA A 99 -21.87 -6.22 6.55
N PRO A 100 -22.07 -5.41 7.61
CA PRO A 100 -21.01 -5.11 8.57
C PRO A 100 -20.69 -6.32 9.44
N VAL A 101 -19.41 -6.47 9.81
CA VAL A 101 -18.93 -7.47 10.76
C VAL A 101 -18.53 -6.77 12.05
N LEU A 102 -19.16 -7.15 13.16
CA LEU A 102 -18.78 -6.67 14.48
C LEU A 102 -17.58 -7.48 14.98
N TYR A 103 -16.40 -6.86 14.98
CA TYR A 103 -15.20 -7.53 15.46
C TYR A 103 -14.99 -7.37 16.96
N VAL A 104 -15.29 -6.20 17.53
CA VAL A 104 -15.07 -5.91 18.95
C VAL A 104 -16.28 -5.20 19.53
N GLY A 105 -16.84 -5.75 20.60
CA GLY A 105 -17.96 -5.13 21.33
C GLY A 105 -17.53 -3.88 22.07
N SER A 106 -16.44 -3.93 22.83
CA SER A 106 -15.84 -2.74 23.43
C SER A 106 -14.36 -2.88 23.76
N ILE A 107 -13.65 -1.75 23.80
CA ILE A 107 -12.31 -1.63 24.37
C ILE A 107 -12.36 -0.47 25.37
N ARG A 108 -12.07 -0.76 26.64
CA ARG A 108 -12.01 0.23 27.73
C ARG A 108 -10.64 0.23 28.38
N ILE A 109 -9.96 1.36 28.33
CA ILE A 109 -8.65 1.54 28.96
C ILE A 109 -8.86 2.04 30.39
N GLY A 110 -8.34 1.31 31.36
CA GLY A 110 -8.40 1.65 32.78
C GLY A 110 -7.65 2.96 33.06
N ALA A 111 -8.26 3.82 33.87
CA ALA A 111 -7.72 5.13 34.23
C ALA A 111 -7.38 6.04 33.03
N PHE A 112 -8.12 5.91 31.92
CA PHE A 112 -8.02 6.84 30.81
C PHE A 112 -8.56 8.21 31.23
N ALA A 113 -7.68 9.19 31.35
CA ALA A 113 -8.03 10.58 31.60
C ALA A 113 -7.83 11.37 30.30
N PRO A 114 -8.90 11.86 29.63
CA PRO A 114 -8.77 12.61 28.38
C PRO A 114 -7.86 13.84 28.56
N SER A 115 -6.85 14.00 27.69
CA SER A 115 -5.88 15.09 27.77
C SER A 115 -6.03 16.09 26.62
N ARG A 116 -6.45 15.60 25.44
CA ARG A 116 -6.86 16.42 24.28
C ARG A 116 -8.16 15.90 23.70
N GLY A 117 -8.80 16.73 22.88
CA GLY A 117 -10.00 16.33 22.14
C GLY A 117 -9.69 15.22 21.14
N ALA A 118 -10.60 14.25 21.03
CA ALA A 118 -10.57 13.28 19.95
C ALA A 118 -10.90 13.95 18.61
N HIS A 119 -10.24 13.53 17.55
CA HIS A 119 -10.38 14.13 16.23
C HIS A 119 -10.12 13.10 15.14
N ALA A 120 -10.67 13.35 13.94
CA ALA A 120 -10.37 12.59 12.75
C ALA A 120 -9.62 13.49 11.77
N ILE A 121 -8.47 13.03 11.29
CA ILE A 121 -7.65 13.70 10.26
C ILE A 121 -7.35 12.68 9.18
N GLY A 122 -7.90 12.92 7.98
CA GLY A 122 -7.75 12.00 6.85
C GLY A 122 -8.19 10.59 7.23
N SER A 123 -7.31 9.62 7.05
CA SER A 123 -7.54 8.20 7.31
C SER A 123 -7.44 7.78 8.76
N THR A 124 -7.12 8.69 9.66
CA THR A 124 -6.87 8.37 11.06
C THR A 124 -7.87 9.07 11.98
N PHE A 125 -8.34 8.32 12.97
CA PHE A 125 -8.96 8.87 14.16
C PHE A 125 -7.95 8.78 15.28
N GLU A 126 -7.76 9.87 16.02
CA GLU A 126 -6.86 9.92 17.17
C GLU A 126 -7.59 10.45 18.40
N ALA A 127 -7.32 9.80 19.54
CA ALA A 127 -7.72 10.30 20.85
C ALA A 127 -6.56 10.17 21.84
N GLN A 128 -6.23 11.30 22.49
CA GLN A 128 -5.15 11.35 23.48
C GLN A 128 -5.73 11.42 24.89
N GLY A 129 -5.27 10.50 25.73
CA GLY A 129 -5.43 10.51 27.17
C GLY A 129 -4.12 10.87 27.87
N TYR A 130 -4.12 10.83 29.19
CA TYR A 130 -2.91 10.96 29.99
C TYR A 130 -2.01 9.73 29.81
N LEU A 131 -0.92 9.91 29.06
CA LEU A 131 0.08 8.88 28.75
C LEU A 131 -0.48 7.69 27.97
N VAL A 132 -1.54 7.93 27.20
CA VAL A 132 -2.20 6.94 26.33
C VAL A 132 -2.62 7.62 25.04
N THR A 133 -2.32 7.00 23.90
CA THR A 133 -2.82 7.43 22.59
C THR A 133 -3.57 6.28 21.94
N ILE A 134 -4.78 6.54 21.49
CA ILE A 134 -5.60 5.64 20.68
C ILE A 134 -5.57 6.16 19.26
N THR A 135 -5.20 5.31 18.31
CA THR A 135 -5.23 5.60 16.88
C THR A 135 -6.03 4.49 16.19
N ALA A 136 -7.00 4.87 15.37
CA ALA A 136 -7.71 3.95 14.49
C ALA A 136 -7.49 4.36 13.04
N HIS A 137 -7.45 3.40 12.13
CA HIS A 137 -7.23 3.63 10.70
C HIS A 137 -8.46 3.16 9.92
N ASP A 138 -8.92 3.99 8.98
CA ASP A 138 -10.01 3.64 8.07
C ASP A 138 -9.47 2.82 6.91
N ASP A 139 -9.06 1.58 7.20
CA ASP A 139 -8.54 0.60 6.25
C ASP A 139 -9.38 -0.69 6.23
N PRO A 140 -9.32 -1.51 5.16
CA PRO A 140 -10.09 -2.74 5.05
C PRO A 140 -9.86 -3.78 6.15
N THR A 141 -8.77 -3.68 6.91
CA THR A 141 -8.34 -4.65 7.94
C THR A 141 -8.68 -4.22 9.36
N VAL A 142 -9.38 -3.09 9.54
CA VAL A 142 -9.81 -2.59 10.86
C VAL A 142 -8.64 -2.50 11.84
N LEU A 143 -7.69 -1.62 11.55
CA LEU A 143 -6.52 -1.44 12.40
C LEU A 143 -6.78 -0.44 13.54
N ILE A 144 -6.43 -0.86 14.76
CA ILE A 144 -6.40 0.01 15.95
C ILE A 144 -5.07 -0.17 16.67
N GLU A 145 -4.43 0.95 16.99
CA GLU A 145 -3.25 1.05 17.85
C GLU A 145 -3.61 1.74 19.16
N ILE A 146 -3.20 1.15 20.28
CA ILE A 146 -3.28 1.77 21.60
C ILE A 146 -1.88 1.76 22.20
N ARG A 147 -1.28 2.93 22.31
CA ARG A 147 0.06 3.13 22.87
C ARG A 147 -0.04 3.69 24.27
N THR A 148 0.79 3.19 25.17
CA THR A 148 0.81 3.63 26.57
C THR A 148 2.23 3.92 27.02
N ASP A 149 2.50 5.10 27.59
CA ASP A 149 3.85 5.40 28.11
C ASP A 149 4.09 4.75 29.48
N VAL A 150 3.00 4.42 30.19
CA VAL A 150 3.00 3.75 31.50
C VAL A 150 2.05 2.56 31.49
N ALA A 151 2.24 1.64 32.44
CA ALA A 151 1.42 0.46 32.57
C ALA A 151 -0.07 0.80 32.69
N ARG A 152 -0.88 0.06 31.92
CA ARG A 152 -2.33 0.21 31.84
C ARG A 152 -2.98 -1.15 31.75
N THR A 153 -4.28 -1.17 32.04
CA THR A 153 -5.11 -2.35 31.78
C THR A 153 -6.18 -1.97 30.78
N ALA A 154 -6.32 -2.71 29.69
CA ALA A 154 -7.48 -2.61 28.82
C ALA A 154 -8.41 -3.80 29.03
N THR A 155 -9.69 -3.53 29.26
CA THR A 155 -10.75 -4.54 29.19
C THR A 155 -11.33 -4.52 27.78
N ILE A 156 -11.29 -5.67 27.12
CA ILE A 156 -11.82 -5.88 25.78
C ILE A 156 -12.99 -6.86 25.90
N GLU A 157 -14.10 -6.53 25.27
CA GLU A 157 -15.26 -7.39 25.18
C GLU A 157 -15.47 -7.78 23.71
N LEU A 158 -15.33 -9.07 23.42
CA LEU A 158 -15.63 -9.64 22.12
C LEU A 158 -17.15 -9.71 21.91
N PRO A 159 -17.65 -9.70 20.66
CA PRO A 159 -19.06 -9.94 20.39
C PRO A 159 -19.51 -11.33 20.85
N ALA A 160 -20.80 -11.48 21.16
CA ALA A 160 -21.36 -12.75 21.63
C ALA A 160 -21.18 -13.93 20.65
N GLY A 161 -21.03 -13.65 19.35
CA GLY A 161 -20.75 -14.66 18.31
C GLY A 161 -19.27 -15.01 18.13
N ALA A 162 -18.37 -14.47 18.96
CA ALA A 162 -16.95 -14.78 18.87
C ALA A 162 -16.69 -16.25 19.26
N THR A 163 -15.88 -16.94 18.46
CA THR A 163 -15.51 -18.34 18.65
C THR A 163 -14.01 -18.52 18.45
N ASN A 164 -13.50 -19.72 18.73
CA ASN A 164 -12.08 -20.08 18.54
C ASN A 164 -11.10 -19.11 19.21
N VAL A 165 -11.47 -18.56 20.37
CA VAL A 165 -10.62 -17.63 21.12
C VAL A 165 -9.41 -18.40 21.64
N SER A 166 -8.23 -18.04 21.15
CA SER A 166 -6.96 -18.70 21.48
C SER A 166 -5.96 -17.66 21.95
N LEU A 167 -5.26 -17.97 23.04
CA LEU A 167 -4.22 -17.15 23.63
C LEU A 167 -2.86 -17.79 23.34
N GLN A 168 -1.93 -16.99 22.81
CA GLN A 168 -0.53 -17.36 22.69
C GLN A 168 0.31 -16.38 23.50
N THR A 169 1.37 -16.88 24.14
CA THR A 169 2.29 -16.07 24.94
C THR A 169 3.71 -16.50 24.65
N ALA A 170 4.56 -15.53 24.34
CA ALA A 170 5.97 -15.70 24.02
C ALA A 170 6.78 -14.55 24.65
N PRO A 171 7.05 -14.60 25.97
CA PRO A 171 7.75 -13.51 26.65
C PRO A 171 9.15 -13.31 26.06
N GLY A 172 9.53 -12.05 25.85
CA GLY A 172 10.85 -11.69 25.29
C GLY A 172 10.92 -11.66 23.76
N SER A 173 9.84 -12.05 23.06
CA SER A 173 9.66 -11.74 21.63
C SER A 173 8.63 -10.64 21.44
N TRP A 174 8.61 -10.04 20.25
CA TRP A 174 7.48 -9.24 19.81
C TRP A 174 6.60 -10.07 18.86
N PRO A 175 5.28 -10.14 19.07
CA PRO A 175 4.56 -9.70 20.26
C PRO A 175 4.80 -10.66 21.45
N ALA A 176 4.76 -10.14 22.68
CA ALA A 176 4.90 -10.97 23.88
C ALA A 176 3.65 -11.81 24.17
N SER A 177 2.49 -11.33 23.74
CA SER A 177 1.25 -12.12 23.76
C SER A 177 0.30 -11.74 22.64
N SER A 178 -0.55 -12.68 22.25
CA SER A 178 -1.58 -12.47 21.23
C SER A 178 -2.84 -13.25 21.55
N VAL A 179 -3.98 -12.70 21.13
CA VAL A 179 -5.28 -13.39 21.16
C VAL A 179 -5.85 -13.41 19.76
N SER A 180 -6.06 -14.60 19.21
CA SER A 180 -6.77 -14.79 17.93
C SER A 180 -8.19 -15.29 18.18
N TYR A 181 -9.14 -14.90 17.34
CA TYR A 181 -10.53 -15.38 17.41
C TYR A 181 -11.23 -15.25 16.06
N SER A 182 -12.41 -15.85 15.96
CA SER A 182 -13.27 -15.78 14.77
C SER A 182 -14.62 -15.16 15.09
N VAL A 183 -15.19 -14.41 14.13
CA VAL A 183 -16.58 -13.94 14.14
C VAL A 183 -17.23 -14.40 12.85
N GLY A 184 -18.06 -15.45 12.93
CA GLY A 184 -18.47 -16.18 11.74
C GLY A 184 -17.25 -16.77 11.04
N ASP A 185 -17.10 -16.47 9.75
CA ASP A 185 -15.96 -16.92 8.94
C ASP A 185 -14.77 -15.94 8.95
N GLU A 186 -14.91 -14.78 9.60
CA GLU A 186 -13.85 -13.77 9.65
C GLU A 186 -12.93 -13.98 10.85
N GLN A 187 -11.65 -13.63 10.69
CA GLN A 187 -10.65 -13.76 11.73
C GLN A 187 -10.08 -12.41 12.14
N ALA A 188 -9.78 -12.29 13.42
CA ALA A 188 -9.17 -11.10 13.98
C ALA A 188 -8.19 -11.46 15.10
N ARG A 189 -7.30 -10.51 15.41
CA ARG A 189 -6.24 -10.71 16.38
C ARG A 189 -5.97 -9.44 17.17
N PHE A 190 -5.74 -9.64 18.46
CA PHE A 190 -5.08 -8.66 19.32
C PHE A 190 -3.63 -9.08 19.53
N LEU A 191 -2.71 -8.12 19.43
CA LEU A 191 -1.30 -8.31 19.74
C LEU A 191 -0.92 -7.36 20.87
N LEU A 192 -0.05 -7.81 21.77
CA LEU A 192 0.46 -6.99 22.85
C LEU A 192 1.96 -7.14 22.95
N GLY A 193 2.62 -6.00 23.04
CA GLY A 193 4.04 -5.90 22.82
C GLY A 193 4.92 -6.56 23.85
N ALA A 194 4.82 -6.07 25.08
CA ALA A 194 5.53 -6.60 26.24
C ALA A 194 4.58 -7.15 27.31
N GLY A 195 3.33 -6.68 27.31
CA GLY A 195 2.30 -7.10 28.24
C GLY A 195 1.74 -8.51 28.00
N THR A 196 0.73 -8.84 28.80
CA THR A 196 0.06 -10.16 28.79
C THR A 196 -1.45 -10.03 28.61
N PHE A 197 -2.04 -10.97 27.89
CA PHE A 197 -3.49 -11.18 27.88
C PHE A 197 -3.95 -12.25 28.88
N SER A 198 -5.17 -12.10 29.39
CA SER A 198 -5.94 -13.19 30.01
C SER A 198 -7.35 -13.22 29.42
N VAL A 199 -7.86 -14.41 29.15
CA VAL A 199 -9.15 -14.63 28.48
C VAL A 199 -10.13 -15.31 29.43
N ASN A 200 -11.34 -14.78 29.54
CA ASN A 200 -12.46 -15.38 30.26
C ASN A 200 -13.74 -15.28 29.42
N GLY A 201 -14.07 -16.36 28.71
CA GLY A 201 -15.16 -16.35 27.73
C GLY A 201 -14.89 -15.31 26.63
N ILE A 202 -15.82 -14.37 26.46
CA ILE A 202 -15.71 -13.26 25.50
C ILE A 202 -15.00 -12.02 26.08
N GLN A 203 -14.61 -12.04 27.36
CA GLN A 203 -13.87 -10.94 27.97
C GLN A 203 -12.37 -11.21 27.92
N ILE A 204 -11.61 -10.27 27.37
CA ILE A 204 -10.15 -10.29 27.35
C ILE A 204 -9.64 -9.13 28.22
N LEU A 205 -8.68 -9.43 29.08
CA LEU A 205 -7.96 -8.43 29.84
C LEU A 205 -6.54 -8.31 29.28
N ALA A 206 -6.18 -7.14 28.79
CA ALA A 206 -4.82 -6.82 28.35
C ALA A 206 -4.12 -6.05 29.49
N LYS A 207 -3.09 -6.65 30.07
CA LYS A 207 -2.20 -5.98 31.03
C LYS A 207 -1.01 -5.43 30.26
N MET A 208 -1.07 -4.15 29.91
CA MET A 208 -0.06 -3.43 29.14
C MET A 208 1.09 -3.01 30.05
N ALA A 209 2.32 -3.23 29.60
CA ALA A 209 3.53 -2.79 30.28
C ALA A 209 3.76 -1.26 30.14
N ASP A 210 4.83 -0.74 30.74
CA ASP A 210 5.30 0.62 30.45
C ASP A 210 5.80 0.70 29.00
N SER A 211 5.49 1.79 28.30
CA SER A 211 5.87 1.99 26.89
C SER A 211 5.44 0.80 26.00
N ASP A 212 4.19 0.37 26.12
CA ASP A 212 3.63 -0.80 25.42
C ASP A 212 2.67 -0.39 24.28
N LEU A 213 2.39 -1.35 23.40
CA LEU A 213 1.52 -1.20 22.25
C LEU A 213 0.56 -2.40 22.20
N LEU A 214 -0.73 -2.09 22.30
CA LEU A 214 -1.84 -3.00 22.02
C LEU A 214 -2.31 -2.74 20.60
N LEU A 215 -2.23 -3.76 19.76
CA LEU A 215 -2.68 -3.73 18.37
C LEU A 215 -3.95 -4.57 18.23
N PHE A 216 -4.89 -4.10 17.43
CA PHE A 216 -5.98 -4.91 16.88
C PHE A 216 -5.94 -4.84 15.36
N LYS A 217 -6.12 -5.98 14.68
CA LYS A 217 -6.25 -6.07 13.23
C LYS A 217 -7.08 -7.30 12.85
N SER A 218 -7.81 -7.23 11.74
CA SER A 218 -8.64 -8.31 11.21
C SER A 218 -8.34 -8.62 9.75
N VAL A 219 -8.84 -9.75 9.28
CA VAL A 219 -8.99 -10.01 7.84
C VAL A 219 -10.11 -9.10 7.30
N PRO A 220 -10.01 -8.55 6.08
CA PRO A 220 -11.11 -7.79 5.51
C PRO A 220 -12.37 -8.64 5.33
N PRO A 221 -13.56 -8.15 5.74
CA PRO A 221 -14.78 -8.92 5.60
C PRO A 221 -15.08 -9.27 4.14
N LEU A 222 -15.60 -10.47 3.89
CA LEU A 222 -16.00 -10.93 2.55
C LEU A 222 -14.88 -10.91 1.49
N THR A 223 -13.62 -10.96 1.91
CA THR A 223 -12.48 -10.95 0.99
C THR A 223 -12.34 -12.25 0.19
N ALA A 224 -12.05 -12.14 -1.11
CA ALA A 224 -11.80 -13.29 -1.98
C ALA A 224 -10.43 -13.96 -1.70
N ASN A 225 -9.45 -13.20 -1.20
CA ASN A 225 -8.07 -13.66 -0.97
C ASN A 225 -7.81 -13.99 0.50
N ARG A 226 -8.79 -14.61 1.18
CA ARG A 226 -8.76 -14.85 2.62
C ARG A 226 -7.49 -15.55 3.11
N ALA A 227 -7.01 -16.56 2.39
CA ALA A 227 -5.81 -17.31 2.79
C ALA A 227 -4.54 -16.42 2.83
N GLU A 228 -4.40 -15.48 1.89
CA GLU A 228 -3.25 -14.57 1.84
C GLU A 228 -3.34 -13.51 2.95
N TRP A 229 -4.54 -12.99 3.22
CA TRP A 229 -4.78 -12.09 4.35
C TRP A 229 -4.50 -12.75 5.70
N LEU A 230 -4.87 -14.03 5.85
CA LEU A 230 -4.55 -14.82 7.04
C LEU A 230 -3.05 -15.00 7.20
N ALA A 231 -2.34 -15.34 6.12
CA ALA A 231 -0.88 -15.46 6.16
C ALA A 231 -0.19 -14.13 6.55
N LEU A 232 -0.71 -12.99 6.09
CA LEU A 232 -0.25 -11.67 6.51
C LEU A 232 -0.51 -11.44 8.00
N LEU A 233 -1.72 -11.71 8.50
CA LEU A 233 -2.07 -11.53 9.91
C LEU A 233 -1.24 -12.46 10.82
N ASP A 234 -0.91 -13.66 10.34
CA ASP A 234 0.02 -14.60 10.97
C ASP A 234 1.44 -14.07 11.01
N ALA A 235 1.94 -13.50 9.93
CA ALA A 235 3.28 -12.91 9.87
C ALA A 235 3.42 -11.67 10.79
N ILE A 236 2.38 -10.83 10.89
CA ILE A 236 2.33 -9.74 11.88
C ILE A 236 2.32 -10.32 13.30
N GLY A 237 1.47 -11.33 13.56
CA GLY A 237 1.38 -11.98 14.87
C GLY A 237 2.63 -12.75 15.29
N ALA A 238 3.48 -13.14 14.35
CA ALA A 238 4.80 -13.72 14.58
C ALA A 238 5.92 -12.66 14.69
N GLY A 239 5.61 -11.38 14.52
CA GLY A 239 6.59 -10.28 14.57
C GLY A 239 7.49 -10.16 13.35
N HIS A 240 7.20 -10.86 12.26
CA HIS A 240 7.97 -10.81 11.01
C HIS A 240 7.65 -9.57 10.17
N ILE A 241 6.40 -9.10 10.22
CA ILE A 241 5.99 -7.82 9.60
C ILE A 241 5.87 -6.77 10.70
N VAL A 242 6.54 -5.63 10.53
CA VAL A 242 6.74 -4.66 11.62
C VAL A 242 6.14 -3.29 11.36
N ALA A 243 5.84 -2.96 10.11
CA ALA A 243 5.22 -1.71 9.71
C ALA A 243 4.51 -1.85 8.37
N GLU A 244 3.53 -0.98 8.14
CA GLU A 244 2.81 -0.82 6.89
C GLU A 244 2.72 0.68 6.55
N LEU A 245 3.00 1.01 5.29
CA LEU A 245 2.87 2.35 4.75
C LEU A 245 1.96 2.26 3.53
N ASP A 246 0.77 2.82 3.62
CA ASP A 246 -0.15 2.98 2.51
C ASP A 246 0.03 4.39 1.93
N LEU A 247 0.31 4.46 0.64
CA LEU A 247 0.76 5.70 0.00
C LEU A 247 -0.07 5.97 -1.25
N VAL A 248 -0.58 7.20 -1.35
CA VAL A 248 -1.31 7.65 -2.53
C VAL A 248 -0.84 9.02 -2.99
N ALA A 249 -0.36 9.12 -4.21
CA ALA A 249 -0.13 10.37 -4.92
C ALA A 249 -1.46 11.02 -5.32
N THR A 250 -1.58 12.32 -5.11
CA THR A 250 -2.76 13.11 -5.47
C THR A 250 -2.54 13.88 -6.77
N THR A 251 -3.63 14.25 -7.42
CA THR A 251 -3.60 14.92 -8.75
C THR A 251 -3.00 16.32 -8.72
N ASP A 252 -2.93 16.96 -7.55
CA ASP A 252 -2.29 18.25 -7.31
C ASP A 252 -0.77 18.14 -7.05
N GLY A 253 -0.21 16.93 -7.16
CA GLY A 253 1.23 16.68 -6.97
C GLY A 253 1.65 16.54 -5.51
N GLN A 254 0.71 16.46 -4.57
CA GLN A 254 0.95 16.07 -3.18
C GLN A 254 0.80 14.54 -3.02
N TRP A 255 0.85 14.06 -1.76
CA TRP A 255 0.49 12.69 -1.43
C TRP A 255 -0.18 12.60 -0.07
N VAL A 256 -0.89 11.50 0.13
CA VAL A 256 -1.48 11.09 1.40
C VAL A 256 -0.80 9.80 1.84
N GLN A 257 -0.61 9.65 3.15
CA GLN A 257 -0.08 8.42 3.72
C GLN A 257 -0.92 7.98 4.92
N ASN A 258 -1.09 6.67 5.04
CA ASN A 258 -1.58 6.00 6.23
C ASN A 258 -0.47 5.09 6.71
N VAL A 259 0.02 5.28 7.94
CA VAL A 259 1.19 4.55 8.45
C VAL A 259 0.79 3.80 9.70
N ALA A 260 1.06 2.51 9.71
CA ALA A 260 0.85 1.63 10.83
C ALA A 260 2.19 1.09 11.35
N GLN A 261 2.38 1.10 12.68
CA GLN A 261 3.56 0.48 13.29
C GLN A 261 3.11 -0.73 14.09
N TYR A 262 3.50 -1.91 13.62
CA TYR A 262 3.19 -3.16 14.29
C TYR A 262 4.17 -3.52 15.38
N ARG A 263 5.29 -2.79 15.51
CA ARG A 263 6.30 -3.00 16.54
C ARG A 263 6.86 -1.66 17.01
N ILE A 264 7.05 -1.53 18.33
CA ILE A 264 7.64 -0.33 18.94
C ILE A 264 9.09 -0.16 18.47
N GLY A 265 9.50 1.09 18.26
CA GLY A 265 10.87 1.43 17.87
C GLY A 265 11.18 1.26 16.39
N VAL A 266 10.17 0.97 15.56
CA VAL A 266 10.25 1.02 14.09
C VAL A 266 9.42 2.21 13.60
N ALA A 267 10.02 3.04 12.75
CA ALA A 267 9.35 4.17 12.10
C ALA A 267 9.54 4.07 10.59
N GLY A 268 8.53 4.48 9.84
CA GLY A 268 8.59 4.62 8.39
C GLY A 268 7.83 5.84 7.94
N TRP A 269 8.34 6.54 6.95
CA TRP A 269 7.66 7.69 6.36
C TRP A 269 8.06 7.88 4.89
N ALA A 270 7.15 8.42 4.09
CA ALA A 270 7.47 8.79 2.73
C ALA A 270 8.26 10.11 2.68
N LEU A 271 9.28 10.16 1.84
CA LEU A 271 10.04 11.37 1.49
C LEU A 271 9.49 12.03 0.23
N ALA A 272 9.00 11.22 -0.71
CA ALA A 272 8.34 11.67 -1.92
C ALA A 272 7.46 10.55 -2.49
N VAL A 273 6.26 10.89 -2.96
CA VAL A 273 5.37 9.95 -3.66
C VAL A 273 4.81 10.64 -4.88
N GLN A 274 4.91 9.97 -6.03
CA GLN A 274 4.45 10.45 -7.33
C GLN A 274 3.93 9.25 -8.14
N PRO A 275 3.12 9.47 -9.19
CA PRO A 275 2.75 8.40 -10.10
C PRO A 275 3.98 7.67 -10.66
N GLY A 276 4.05 6.36 -10.40
CA GLY A 276 5.13 5.46 -10.80
C GLY A 276 6.38 5.49 -9.93
N ARG A 277 6.44 6.30 -8.85
CA ARG A 277 7.65 6.40 -8.01
C ARG A 277 7.35 6.78 -6.56
N ALA A 278 8.02 6.10 -5.63
CA ALA A 278 8.04 6.49 -4.22
C ALA A 278 9.46 6.40 -3.64
N ALA A 279 9.79 7.34 -2.76
CA ALA A 279 10.98 7.33 -1.92
C ALA A 279 10.53 7.32 -0.46
N ILE A 280 11.03 6.36 0.31
CA ILE A 280 10.60 6.07 1.68
C ILE A 280 11.84 5.97 2.57
N GLN A 281 11.73 6.42 3.81
CA GLN A 281 12.71 6.16 4.84
C GLN A 281 12.10 5.20 5.85
N VAL A 282 12.86 4.18 6.21
CA VAL A 282 12.57 3.28 7.33
C VAL A 282 13.71 3.39 8.32
N ASP A 283 13.38 3.46 9.60
CA ASP A 283 14.37 3.50 10.67
C ASP A 283 13.92 2.63 11.85
N SER A 284 14.89 2.02 12.53
CA SER A 284 14.67 1.19 13.69
C SER A 284 15.85 1.30 14.64
N LEU A 285 15.53 1.54 15.92
CA LEU A 285 16.52 1.47 16.99
C LEU A 285 16.80 0.02 17.41
N LEU A 286 15.95 -0.92 16.99
CA LEU A 286 16.10 -2.34 17.29
C LEU A 286 16.93 -3.04 16.20
N PRO A 287 17.87 -3.91 16.60
CA PRO A 287 18.63 -4.72 15.65
C PRO A 287 17.74 -5.77 14.98
N GLY A 288 18.19 -6.25 13.82
CA GLY A 288 17.56 -7.33 13.08
C GLY A 288 16.81 -6.89 11.83
N GLY A 289 16.54 -7.87 10.98
CA GLY A 289 15.74 -7.70 9.77
C GLY A 289 14.27 -7.94 10.01
N ALA A 290 13.43 -7.38 9.16
CA ALA A 290 11.99 -7.64 9.14
C ALA A 290 11.38 -7.27 7.80
N VAL A 291 10.10 -7.58 7.65
CA VAL A 291 9.29 -7.17 6.50
C VAL A 291 8.58 -5.86 6.81
N VAL A 292 8.64 -4.93 5.86
CA VAL A 292 7.81 -3.72 5.81
C VAL A 292 6.84 -3.85 4.63
N LEU A 293 5.57 -3.56 4.85
CA LEU A 293 4.56 -3.51 3.79
C LEU A 293 4.52 -2.10 3.21
N LEU A 294 4.62 -2.01 1.89
CA LEU A 294 4.46 -0.76 1.14
C LEU A 294 3.28 -0.94 0.20
N ALA A 295 2.16 -0.32 0.53
CA ALA A 295 0.95 -0.39 -0.27
C ALA A 295 0.78 0.92 -1.06
N PHE A 296 0.43 0.78 -2.34
CA PHE A 296 0.15 1.89 -3.22
C PHE A 296 -1.18 1.66 -3.92
N ASP A 297 -1.98 2.70 -4.13
CA ASP A 297 -3.12 2.54 -5.01
C ASP A 297 -2.63 2.35 -6.48
N THR A 298 -3.48 1.80 -7.33
CA THR A 298 -3.10 1.46 -8.71
C THR A 298 -2.70 2.69 -9.54
N ALA A 299 -3.25 3.87 -9.22
CA ALA A 299 -2.90 5.12 -9.88
C ALA A 299 -1.51 5.63 -9.47
N THR A 300 -1.14 5.48 -8.19
CA THR A 300 0.18 5.85 -7.67
C THR A 300 1.26 4.90 -8.14
N MET A 301 1.01 3.59 -8.10
CA MET A 301 2.00 2.60 -8.51
C MET A 301 1.34 1.55 -9.40
N PRO A 302 1.28 1.78 -10.72
CA PRO A 302 0.74 0.80 -11.64
C PRO A 302 1.56 -0.50 -11.59
N PHE A 303 0.88 -1.63 -11.42
CA PHE A 303 1.52 -2.94 -11.55
C PHE A 303 0.57 -3.89 -12.28
N ASN A 304 0.78 -3.99 -13.59
CA ASN A 304 0.06 -4.87 -14.49
C ASN A 304 0.99 -5.24 -15.64
N ALA A 305 0.78 -6.37 -16.33
CA ALA A 305 1.49 -6.57 -17.59
C ALA A 305 1.07 -5.41 -18.54
N PRO A 306 2.01 -4.59 -19.04
CA PRO A 306 3.44 -4.87 -19.20
C PRO A 306 4.41 -4.06 -18.28
N THR A 307 3.91 -3.29 -17.31
CA THR A 307 4.70 -2.55 -16.31
C THR A 307 5.51 -3.47 -15.38
N GLN A 308 6.70 -3.02 -14.98
CA GLN A 308 7.58 -3.73 -14.06
C GLN A 308 7.87 -2.88 -12.82
N LEU A 309 7.86 -3.51 -11.65
CA LEU A 309 8.31 -2.88 -10.41
C LEU A 309 9.79 -3.15 -10.20
N ARG A 310 10.52 -2.10 -9.84
CA ARG A 310 11.89 -2.16 -9.35
C ARG A 310 11.93 -1.55 -7.95
N VAL A 311 12.55 -2.28 -7.02
CA VAL A 311 12.74 -1.82 -5.64
C VAL A 311 14.24 -1.70 -5.38
N ARG A 312 14.63 -0.61 -4.72
CA ARG A 312 16.00 -0.40 -4.23
C ARG A 312 15.98 -0.11 -2.74
N ALA A 313 17.00 -0.59 -2.04
CA ALA A 313 17.27 -0.29 -0.64
C ALA A 313 18.72 0.19 -0.52
N ASN A 314 18.94 1.38 0.05
CA ASN A 314 20.26 2.02 0.16
C ASN A 314 21.02 2.06 -1.18
N ALA A 315 20.31 2.41 -2.25
CA ALA A 315 20.76 2.42 -3.65
C ALA A 315 21.12 1.05 -4.28
N GLY A 316 21.05 -0.05 -3.51
CA GLY A 316 21.18 -1.41 -4.05
C GLY A 316 19.86 -1.94 -4.59
N ASP A 317 19.88 -2.63 -5.73
CA ASP A 317 18.70 -3.31 -6.24
C ASP A 317 18.30 -4.46 -5.31
N VAL A 318 17.00 -4.59 -5.08
CA VAL A 318 16.41 -5.64 -4.23
C VAL A 318 15.91 -6.76 -5.12
N ASN A 319 16.18 -8.02 -4.75
CA ASN A 319 15.75 -9.15 -5.55
C ASN A 319 14.25 -9.41 -5.39
N ARG A 320 13.54 -9.59 -6.51
CA ARG A 320 12.15 -10.05 -6.49
C ARG A 320 12.11 -11.55 -6.20
N THR A 321 11.24 -11.95 -5.28
CA THR A 321 10.80 -13.34 -5.10
C THR A 321 9.35 -13.47 -5.57
N GLU A 322 9.01 -14.60 -6.19
CA GLU A 322 7.63 -14.91 -6.59
C GLU A 322 6.85 -15.61 -5.47
N SER A 323 7.49 -15.90 -4.32
CA SER A 323 6.85 -16.54 -3.18
C SER A 323 6.70 -15.57 -2.00
N PRO A 324 5.52 -14.96 -1.80
CA PRO A 324 5.24 -14.13 -0.62
C PRO A 324 5.49 -14.85 0.71
N LEU A 325 5.11 -16.13 0.78
CA LEU A 325 5.25 -16.95 1.99
C LEU A 325 6.70 -17.08 2.45
N SER A 326 7.64 -17.11 1.50
CA SER A 326 9.07 -17.15 1.82
C SER A 326 9.55 -15.93 2.61
N LEU A 327 8.87 -14.78 2.50
CA LEU A 327 9.16 -13.57 3.27
C LEU A 327 8.50 -13.62 4.65
N PHE A 328 7.32 -14.23 4.75
CA PHE A 328 6.49 -14.29 5.96
C PHE A 328 6.94 -15.32 6.99
N LEU A 329 7.85 -16.23 6.64
CA LEU A 329 8.33 -17.32 7.50
C LEU A 329 9.77 -17.09 8.02
N THR A 330 10.29 -15.86 7.92
CA THR A 330 11.74 -15.58 7.99
C THR A 330 12.31 -15.47 9.40
N ASN A 331 12.50 -16.63 10.05
CA ASN A 331 13.66 -16.85 10.93
C ASN A 331 14.86 -17.46 10.16
N GLU A 332 14.66 -17.91 8.92
CA GLU A 332 15.62 -18.73 8.16
C GLU A 332 16.25 -18.08 6.91
N MET A 333 16.11 -16.77 6.67
CA MET A 333 16.98 -16.08 5.70
C MET A 333 18.38 -15.83 6.32
N GLY A 334 18.99 -16.89 6.85
CA GLY A 334 20.37 -16.92 7.29
C GLY A 334 21.29 -16.75 6.09
N GLY A 335 21.56 -15.49 5.71
CA GLY A 335 22.55 -15.11 4.69
C GLY A 335 22.01 -14.42 3.43
N GLY A 336 20.70 -14.17 3.32
CA GLY A 336 20.09 -13.50 2.16
C GLY A 336 20.14 -11.97 2.23
N GLY A 337 20.39 -11.30 1.11
CA GLY A 337 20.21 -9.85 0.98
C GLY A 337 18.73 -9.43 1.02
N ALA A 338 18.46 -8.12 0.92
CA ALA A 338 17.08 -7.63 0.84
C ALA A 338 16.32 -8.28 -0.33
N SER A 339 15.04 -8.57 -0.11
CA SER A 339 14.16 -9.19 -1.11
C SER A 339 12.75 -8.63 -1.01
N TYR A 340 11.99 -8.69 -2.12
CA TYR A 340 10.60 -8.24 -2.11
C TYR A 340 9.68 -9.16 -2.91
N SER A 341 8.41 -9.20 -2.52
CA SER A 341 7.33 -9.84 -3.25
C SER A 341 6.18 -8.86 -3.40
N VAL A 342 5.39 -9.02 -4.45
CA VAL A 342 4.12 -8.30 -4.60
C VAL A 342 2.99 -9.22 -4.13
N LEU A 343 2.08 -8.68 -3.32
CA LEU A 343 0.94 -9.40 -2.75
C LEU A 343 -0.31 -9.17 -3.60
N SER A 344 -1.21 -10.14 -3.63
CA SER A 344 -2.46 -10.04 -4.41
C SER A 344 -3.56 -9.33 -3.61
N PHE A 345 -3.26 -8.13 -3.12
CA PHE A 345 -4.20 -7.29 -2.39
C PHE A 345 -4.69 -6.11 -3.24
N PRO A 346 -5.77 -5.42 -2.83
CA PRO A 346 -6.21 -4.24 -3.54
C PRO A 346 -5.08 -3.20 -3.68
N GLY A 347 -4.87 -2.70 -4.89
CA GLY A 347 -3.71 -1.84 -5.21
C GLY A 347 -2.45 -2.64 -5.56
N THR A 348 -1.29 -2.03 -5.32
CA THR A 348 0.04 -2.61 -5.50
C THR A 348 0.69 -2.70 -4.13
N VAL A 349 0.69 -3.88 -3.54
CA VAL A 349 1.24 -4.10 -2.20
C VAL A 349 2.56 -4.85 -2.28
N VAL A 350 3.63 -4.25 -1.78
CA VAL A 350 4.98 -4.81 -1.78
C VAL A 350 5.34 -5.23 -0.35
N ALA A 351 5.57 -6.52 -0.15
CA ALA A 351 6.23 -7.03 1.04
C ALA A 351 7.74 -6.95 0.83
N LEU A 352 8.42 -6.06 1.56
CA LEU A 352 9.85 -5.81 1.45
C LEU A 352 10.57 -6.33 2.70
N TYR A 353 11.34 -7.40 2.55
CA TYR A 353 12.28 -7.84 3.57
C TYR A 353 13.56 -7.02 3.53
N LEU A 354 13.92 -6.45 4.68
CA LEU A 354 15.17 -5.74 4.90
C LEU A 354 15.97 -6.50 5.96
N PRO A 355 17.25 -6.86 5.71
CA PRO A 355 18.08 -7.60 6.67
C PRO A 355 18.50 -6.74 7.89
N SER A 356 18.38 -5.42 7.76
CA SER A 356 18.52 -4.45 8.83
C SER A 356 17.59 -3.28 8.53
N LEU A 357 16.96 -2.73 9.56
CA LEU A 357 16.06 -1.57 9.45
C LEU A 357 16.71 -0.25 9.88
N ALA A 358 18.00 -0.24 10.22
CA ALA A 358 18.70 0.96 10.68
C ALA A 358 18.92 1.93 9.50
N ALA A 359 18.21 3.07 9.52
CA ALA A 359 18.31 4.15 8.54
C ALA A 359 18.30 3.69 7.06
N VAL A 360 17.31 2.90 6.66
CA VAL A 360 17.16 2.40 5.28
C VAL A 360 16.40 3.38 4.39
N SER A 361 17.01 3.79 3.29
CA SER A 361 16.33 4.51 2.22
C SER A 361 15.81 3.53 1.16
N VAL A 362 14.51 3.56 0.88
CA VAL A 362 13.84 2.69 -0.08
C VAL A 362 13.34 3.51 -1.26
N GLU A 363 13.60 3.03 -2.48
CA GLU A 363 13.00 3.57 -3.71
C GLU A 363 12.17 2.48 -4.38
N VAL A 364 10.91 2.78 -4.68
CA VAL A 364 10.02 1.91 -5.46
C VAL A 364 9.70 2.64 -6.76
N VAL A 365 9.93 1.99 -7.89
CA VAL A 365 9.64 2.55 -9.22
C VAL A 365 8.82 1.53 -10.01
N SER A 366 7.70 2.00 -10.57
CA SER A 366 6.98 1.30 -11.63
C SER A 366 7.41 1.89 -12.97
N THR A 367 8.08 1.07 -13.77
CA THR A 367 8.49 1.45 -15.12
C THR A 367 7.54 0.84 -16.14
N PRO A 368 7.00 1.63 -17.09
CA PRO A 368 6.40 1.07 -18.29
C PRO A 368 7.44 0.25 -19.06
N PRO A 369 7.01 -0.65 -19.95
CA PRO A 369 7.95 -1.47 -20.72
C PRO A 369 8.84 -0.55 -21.54
N ALA A 370 10.06 -1.00 -21.79
CA ALA A 370 10.83 -0.44 -22.90
C ALA A 370 9.94 -0.53 -24.15
N ALA A 371 9.75 0.59 -24.84
CA ALA A 371 9.06 0.59 -26.13
C ALA A 371 9.72 -0.48 -27.00
N PRO A 372 8.95 -1.35 -27.69
CA PRO A 372 9.53 -2.36 -28.55
C PRO A 372 10.51 -1.65 -29.48
N SER A 373 11.75 -2.14 -29.51
CA SER A 373 12.79 -1.60 -30.39
C SER A 373 12.18 -1.46 -31.78
N SER A 374 12.19 -0.25 -32.35
CA SER A 374 11.65 -0.03 -33.69
C SER A 374 12.25 -1.09 -34.61
N GLY A 375 11.40 -1.97 -35.16
CA GLY A 375 11.86 -3.04 -36.06
C GLY A 375 12.57 -2.51 -37.31
N PHE A 376 12.57 -1.19 -37.51
CA PHE A 376 13.38 -0.49 -38.48
C PHE A 376 14.71 -0.07 -37.86
N GLN A 377 15.78 -0.77 -38.23
CA GLN A 377 17.14 -0.28 -38.07
C GLN A 377 17.33 0.99 -38.91
N ALA A 378 18.06 1.98 -38.41
CA ALA A 378 18.44 3.17 -39.17
C ALA A 378 19.07 2.76 -40.52
N GLY A 379 18.33 2.93 -41.62
CA GLY A 379 18.68 2.45 -42.97
C GLY A 379 17.55 1.68 -43.67
N SER A 380 16.66 1.04 -42.92
CA SER A 380 15.51 0.29 -43.48
C SER A 380 14.34 1.18 -43.90
N GLU A 381 14.23 2.40 -43.35
CA GLU A 381 13.33 3.44 -43.84
C GLU A 381 13.71 3.91 -45.25
N VAL A 382 15.01 4.13 -45.52
CA VAL A 382 15.52 4.51 -46.84
C VAL A 382 15.27 3.39 -47.86
N ALA A 383 15.45 2.13 -47.45
CA ALA A 383 15.16 0.98 -48.29
C ALA A 383 13.67 0.84 -48.63
N MET A 384 12.76 1.10 -47.68
CA MET A 384 11.32 1.13 -47.95
C MET A 384 10.93 2.27 -48.90
N ILE A 385 11.47 3.48 -48.69
CA ILE A 385 11.21 4.63 -49.56
C ILE A 385 11.70 4.34 -50.98
N ALA A 386 12.89 3.75 -51.12
CA ALA A 386 13.44 3.34 -52.41
C ALA A 386 12.59 2.25 -53.07
N ALA A 387 12.18 1.22 -52.33
CA ALA A 387 11.32 0.17 -52.84
C ALA A 387 9.96 0.71 -53.31
N LEU A 388 9.36 1.63 -52.53
CA LEU A 388 8.11 2.30 -52.90
C LEU A 388 8.28 3.11 -54.19
N ALA A 389 9.35 3.91 -54.30
CA ALA A 389 9.64 4.69 -55.50
C ALA A 389 9.84 3.80 -56.74
N ILE A 390 10.58 2.69 -56.60
CA ILE A 390 10.79 1.72 -57.69
C ILE A 390 9.47 1.10 -58.15
N VAL A 391 8.63 0.68 -57.20
CA VAL A 391 7.31 0.09 -57.52
C VAL A 391 6.38 1.12 -58.15
N SER A 392 6.36 2.36 -57.67
CA SER A 392 5.58 3.44 -58.25
C SER A 392 6.02 3.78 -59.68
N VAL A 393 7.33 3.83 -59.94
CA VAL A 393 7.87 4.05 -61.29
C VAL A 393 7.57 2.88 -62.21
N ALA A 394 7.66 1.64 -61.72
CA ALA A 394 7.30 0.45 -62.48
C ALA A 394 5.81 0.45 -62.85
N ALA A 395 4.93 0.75 -61.89
CA ALA A 395 3.49 0.88 -62.11
C ALA A 395 3.15 1.99 -63.12
N ALA A 396 3.79 3.16 -63.01
CA ALA A 396 3.62 4.26 -63.95
C ALA A 396 4.09 3.89 -65.37
N ARG A 397 5.20 3.14 -65.50
CA ARG A 397 5.67 2.62 -66.79
C ARG A 397 4.74 1.57 -67.39
N MET A 398 4.18 0.67 -66.57
CA MET A 398 3.20 -0.32 -67.03
C MET A 398 1.90 0.34 -67.50
N LEU A 399 1.43 1.38 -66.80
CA LEU A 399 0.27 2.16 -67.21
C LEU A 399 0.52 2.95 -68.51
N ARG A 400 1.73 3.53 -68.69
CA ARG A 400 2.10 4.21 -69.94
C ARG A 400 2.30 3.28 -71.14
N ARG A 401 2.60 1.99 -70.92
CA ARG A 401 2.68 0.97 -71.99
C ARG A 401 1.30 0.43 -72.41
N ARG A 402 0.21 0.87 -71.76
CA ARG A 402 -1.18 0.46 -72.04
C ARG A 402 -2.04 1.59 -72.65
N GLY A 403 -1.43 2.55 -73.35
CA GLY A 403 -2.21 3.47 -74.17
C GLY A 403 -1.44 3.92 -75.40
N PRO A 404 -2.02 3.90 -76.61
CA PRO A 404 -3.22 3.17 -77.07
C PRO A 404 -2.93 1.71 -77.44
#